data_AF-A0A5D3JB46-F1
#
_entry.id   AF-A0A5D3JB46-F1
#
_cell.length_a   1.000
_cell.length_b   1.000
_cell.length_c   1.000
_cell.angle_alpha   90.00
_cell.angle_beta   90.00
_cell.angle_gamma   90.00
#
_symmetry.space_group_name_H-M   'P 1'
#
loop_
_entity.id
_entity.type
_entity.pdbx_description
1 polymer ?
#
loop_
_entity_poly.entity_id
_entity_poly.type
_entity_poly.pdbx_seq_one_letter_code
_entity_poly.pdbx_strand_id
1 'polypeptide(L)' 'AAAGEAFLAVGDFKRGYFIVDHTTGVRTRPDNITEPGFYKVHTDKYLGGGVVDSNAIKVLELSGSGS' A
#
# COMPACT_ATOMS: atom_id res chain seq x y z
N ALA A 1 -1.49 3.27 -20.58
CA ALA A 1 -0.39 2.38 -20.21
C ALA A 1 0.72 2.59 -21.21
N ALA A 2 1.87 3.08 -20.74
CA ALA A 2 3.05 3.21 -21.56
C ALA A 2 3.70 1.82 -21.76
N ALA A 3 4.56 1.69 -22.77
CA ALA A 3 5.35 0.48 -22.94
C ALA A 3 6.21 0.22 -21.69
N GLY A 4 6.24 -1.02 -21.23
CA GLY A 4 6.95 -1.44 -20.02
C GLY A 4 6.17 -1.26 -18.71
N GLU A 5 4.93 -0.74 -18.75
CA GLU A 5 4.09 -0.67 -17.56
C GLU A 5 3.24 -1.93 -17.38
N ALA A 6 3.25 -2.46 -16.15
CA ALA A 6 2.30 -3.46 -15.70
C ALA A 6 0.89 -2.86 -15.64
N PHE A 7 -0.07 -3.46 -16.34
CA PHE A 7 -1.45 -2.96 -16.39
C PHE A 7 -2.47 -3.93 -15.79
N LEU A 8 -2.11 -5.20 -15.63
CA LEU A 8 -2.99 -6.21 -15.05
C LEU A 8 -2.17 -7.21 -14.23
N ALA A 9 -2.63 -7.52 -13.03
CA ALA A 9 -2.09 -8.59 -12.20
C ALA A 9 -3.21 -9.55 -11.81
N VAL A 10 -2.99 -10.85 -12.00
CA VAL A 10 -3.98 -11.91 -11.75
C VAL A 10 -3.32 -13.03 -10.95
N GLY A 11 -4.03 -13.55 -9.95
CA GLY A 11 -3.56 -14.63 -9.11
C GLY A 11 -4.25 -14.69 -7.75
N ASP A 12 -3.74 -15.56 -6.87
CA ASP A 12 -4.19 -15.65 -5.49
C ASP A 12 -3.39 -14.68 -4.62
N PHE A 13 -3.92 -13.47 -4.43
CA PHE A 13 -3.30 -12.44 -3.59
C PHE A 13 -3.32 -12.78 -2.11
N LYS A 14 -4.27 -13.61 -1.64
CA LYS A 14 -4.34 -14.02 -0.23
C LYS A 14 -3.14 -14.89 0.13
N ARG A 15 -2.68 -15.73 -0.81
CA ARG A 15 -1.46 -16.50 -0.68
C ARG A 15 -0.21 -15.71 -1.06
N GLY A 16 -0.30 -14.86 -2.09
CA GLY A 16 0.84 -14.18 -2.67
C GLY A 16 1.34 -12.95 -1.91
N TYR A 17 0.46 -12.23 -1.22
CA TYR A 17 0.79 -10.97 -0.57
C TYR A 17 0.20 -10.88 0.84
N PHE A 18 1.03 -10.56 1.81
CA PHE A 18 0.61 -10.48 3.20
C PHE A 18 0.68 -9.03 3.69
N ILE A 19 -0.43 -8.56 4.24
CA ILE A 19 -0.56 -7.23 4.83
C ILE A 19 -0.57 -7.39 6.34
N VAL A 20 0.33 -6.68 7.02
CA VAL A 20 0.43 -6.66 8.48
C VAL A 20 0.03 -5.29 8.98
N ASP A 21 -0.95 -5.27 9.87
CA ASP A 21 -1.33 -4.09 10.63
C ASP A 21 -0.72 -4.17 12.03
N HIS A 22 -0.11 -3.08 12.49
CA HIS A 22 0.39 -3.04 13.85
C HIS A 22 -0.78 -3.09 14.84
N THR A 23 -0.59 -3.74 15.99
CA THR A 23 -1.65 -3.96 16.99
C THR A 23 -2.26 -2.68 17.54
N THR A 24 -1.56 -1.55 17.43
CA THR A 24 -2.08 -0.23 17.82
C THR A 24 -3.16 0.30 16.88
N GLY A 25 -3.30 -0.26 15.67
CA GLY A 25 -4.24 0.19 14.65
C GLY A 25 -4.04 1.65 14.24
N VAL A 26 -5.16 2.31 13.94
CA VAL A 26 -5.23 3.75 13.68
C VAL A 26 -5.23 4.50 15.00
N ARG A 27 -4.33 5.47 15.16
CA ARG A 27 -4.20 6.26 16.37
C ARG A 27 -4.48 7.71 16.05
N THR A 28 -5.36 8.33 16.82
CA THR A 28 -5.68 9.75 16.69
C THR A 28 -5.32 10.46 17.99
N ARG A 29 -4.52 11.53 17.87
CA ARG A 29 -4.07 12.36 18.99
C ARG A 29 -4.38 13.82 18.68
N PRO A 30 -5.33 14.43 19.40
CA PRO A 30 -5.49 15.86 19.37
C PRO A 30 -4.34 16.54 20.13
N ASP A 31 -3.90 17.68 19.61
CA ASP A 31 -2.83 18.51 20.17
C ASP A 31 -3.41 19.83 20.66
N ASN A 32 -3.13 20.13 21.92
CA ASN A 32 -3.66 21.29 22.64
C ASN A 32 -2.60 22.38 22.89
N ILE A 33 -1.35 22.21 22.44
CA ILE A 33 -0.23 23.02 22.94
C ILE A 33 0.65 23.62 21.83
N THR A 34 0.89 22.92 20.71
CA THR A 34 1.98 23.33 19.81
C THR A 34 1.76 24.65 19.05
N GLU A 35 0.52 25.11 18.87
CA GLU A 35 0.25 26.37 18.17
C GLU A 35 -1.01 27.05 18.72
N PRO A 36 -0.88 28.26 19.30
CA PRO A 36 -2.03 29.02 19.77
C PRO A 36 -3.03 29.34 18.65
N GLY A 37 -4.32 29.21 18.94
CA GLY A 37 -5.40 29.53 18.00
C GLY A 37 -5.78 28.39 17.04
N PHE A 38 -5.07 27.26 17.06
CA PHE A 38 -5.38 26.10 16.22
C PHE A 38 -5.58 24.83 17.05
N TYR A 39 -6.51 23.97 16.59
CA TYR A 39 -6.68 22.60 17.09
C TYR A 39 -6.14 21.63 16.06
N LYS A 40 -5.02 20.97 16.38
CA LYS A 40 -4.36 20.04 15.46
C LYS A 40 -4.73 18.61 15.82
N VAL A 41 -5.01 17.80 14.80
CA VAL A 41 -5.31 16.38 14.96
C VAL A 41 -4.25 15.59 14.20
N HIS A 42 -3.41 14.86 14.92
CA HIS A 42 -2.47 13.94 14.32
C HIS A 42 -3.08 12.54 14.28
N THR A 43 -3.19 11.98 13.09
CA THR A 43 -3.63 10.60 12.90
C THR A 43 -2.55 9.82 12.18
N ASP A 44 -2.03 8.79 12.84
CA ASP A 44 -1.01 7.88 12.31
C ASP A 44 -1.49 6.42 12.30
N LYS A 45 -0.95 5.64 11.36
CA LYS A 45 -1.14 4.19 11.27
C LYS A 45 0.18 3.54 10.85
N TYR A 46 0.55 2.46 11.53
CA TYR A 46 1.68 1.62 11.14
C TYR A 46 1.16 0.42 10.34
N LEU A 47 1.42 0.43 9.04
CA LEU A 47 1.05 -0.64 8.10
C LEU A 47 2.29 -1.14 7.37
N GLY A 48 2.38 -2.44 7.15
CA GLY A 48 3.41 -3.05 6.31
C GLY A 48 2.82 -4.12 5.41
N GLY A 49 3.53 -4.47 4.35
CA GLY A 49 3.13 -5.57 3.48
C GLY A 49 4.25 -6.02 2.56
N GLY A 50 4.15 -7.26 2.10
CA GLY A 50 5.15 -7.85 1.22
C GLY A 50 4.66 -9.10 0.49
N VAL A 51 5.38 -9.45 -0.59
CA VAL A 51 5.15 -10.68 -1.34
C VAL A 51 5.66 -11.86 -0.51
N VAL A 52 4.81 -12.84 -0.30
CA VAL A 52 5.13 -14.08 0.44
C VAL A 52 5.30 -15.26 -0.51
N ASP A 53 4.53 -15.30 -1.60
CA ASP A 53 4.68 -16.29 -2.67
C ASP A 53 4.63 -15.61 -4.05
N SER A 54 5.80 -15.43 -4.65
CA SER A 54 5.96 -14.79 -5.96
C SER A 54 5.36 -15.58 -7.12
N ASN A 55 5.06 -16.87 -6.93
CA ASN A 55 4.42 -17.68 -7.97
C ASN A 55 2.90 -17.56 -7.95
N ALA A 56 2.31 -17.07 -6.86
CA ALA A 56 0.87 -16.96 -6.70
C ALA A 56 0.25 -15.80 -7.50
N ILE A 57 1.06 -14.84 -7.96
CA ILE A 57 0.61 -13.66 -8.71
C ILE A 57 1.42 -13.56 -10.00
N LYS A 58 0.73 -13.36 -11.13
CA LYS A 58 1.34 -13.08 -12.44
C LYS A 58 0.95 -11.69 -12.89
N VAL A 59 1.91 -10.98 -13.47
CA VAL A 59 1.78 -9.59 -13.91
C VAL A 59 1.92 -9.56 -15.43
N LEU A 60 0.98 -8.88 -16.09
CA LEU A 60 1.00 -8.61 -17.52
C LEU A 60 1.49 -7.18 -17.75
N GLU A 61 2.53 -7.08 -18.55
CA GLU A 61 3.17 -5.82 -18.95
C GLU A 61 2.93 -5.57 -20.43
N LEU A 62 2.79 -4.30 -20.79
CA LEU A 62 2.60 -3.90 -22.17
C LEU A 62 3.97 -3.87 -22.86
N SER A 63 4.33 -4.93 -23.59
CA SER A 63 5.58 -4.96 -24.33
C SER A 63 5.52 -3.95 -25.47
N GLY A 64 6.39 -2.93 -25.43
CA GLY A 64 6.56 -1.98 -26.52
C GLY A 64 7.22 -2.63 -27.74
N SER A 65 6.46 -3.42 -28.48
CA SER A 65 6.80 -3.87 -29.82
C SER A 65 5.52 -4.08 -30.62
N GLY A 66 4.79 -2.98 -30.83
CA GLY A 66 3.95 -2.88 -32.01
C GLY A 66 4.89 -2.71 -33.20
N SER A 67 4.80 -3.59 -34.17
CA SER A 67 5.32 -3.39 -35.53
C SER A 67 4.92 -2.01 -36.06
#